data_AF-A0A3S9V3H0-F1
#
_entry.id   AF-A0A3S9V3H0-F1
#
_cell.length_a   1.000
_cell.length_b   1.000
_cell.length_c   1.000
_cell.angle_alpha   90.00
_cell.angle_beta   90.00
_cell.angle_gamma   90.00
#
_symmetry.space_group_name_H-M   'P 1'
#
loop_
_entity.id
_entity.type
_entity.pdbx_description
1 polymer ?
#
loop_
_entity_poly.entity_id
_entity_poly.type
_entity_poly.pdbx_seq_one_letter_code
_entity_poly.pdbx_strand_id
1 'polypeptide(L)'
;MKSLQVRYRSDERGGSFLRNTRHTARKSDFQQGYRTGYDKGFKSGKETFGTWFEGTSIIIPTYNQKQLLLQCLDYIEAHTVSPYEIIIVDNGSQDGTVEALRRRRGSLRVAAHSSNLGFAQAINTGLMMARGQTIVLLNNDVFVTEGWLTQMLACLFESPDTAAVGPVTNYISGEQKIDVPYHELSEMPRFAAAYNRRNTGKWRDTSRLVGFCILMKRSTFEQVGYLDEGYEVGNFEDDDWNRRLRLQGKRMRIAGDTFVHHVGSVTMKGLGAKQFSTVNDRNERFYTQKWGNRYEWIRSKVKESAASSHQAADFFPTHIWIRSASGKLFWMQHGVKYPVAAKVRDEVMTASMPRLSVIELLQIPTGPEYGEMELAAIKRDSSRDGKVVMAEDGTIYQLDQGARREFVSHYACTAWGFIIPKQTASHEAWNDWPEGLPIAPPTRSKAEDL
;
A
#
# COMPACT_ATOMS: atom_id res chain seq x y z
N MET A 1 -0.07 -2.47 -92.33
CA MET A 1 -1.00 -1.80 -91.39
C MET A 1 -0.27 -1.60 -90.07
N LYS A 2 0.42 -0.47 -89.85
CA LYS A 2 -0.08 0.76 -89.19
C LYS A 2 -0.88 0.51 -87.90
N SER A 3 -0.23 0.67 -86.75
CA SER A 3 -0.64 1.52 -85.59
C SER A 3 0.37 1.30 -84.44
N LEU A 4 1.27 2.27 -84.17
CA LEU A 4 1.12 3.47 -83.32
C LEU A 4 1.20 3.10 -81.81
N GLN A 5 2.39 3.25 -81.18
CA GLN A 5 2.88 4.43 -80.41
C GLN A 5 2.15 4.56 -79.04
N VAL A 6 2.78 4.71 -77.87
CA VAL A 6 3.84 5.67 -77.48
C VAL A 6 4.58 5.17 -76.22
N ARG A 7 5.90 5.40 -76.17
CA ARG A 7 6.79 5.29 -74.99
C ARG A 7 6.57 6.45 -74.03
N TYR A 8 6.68 6.23 -72.70
CA TYR A 8 7.28 7.25 -71.83
C TYR A 8 8.22 6.64 -70.79
N ARG A 9 9.35 7.33 -70.62
CA ARG A 9 10.55 6.97 -69.87
C ARG A 9 10.29 6.85 -68.36
N SER A 10 11.00 5.89 -67.78
CA SER A 10 11.28 5.79 -66.35
C SER A 10 12.09 6.98 -65.85
N ASP A 11 11.58 7.66 -64.83
CA ASP A 11 12.42 8.36 -63.85
C ASP A 11 12.10 7.80 -62.47
N GLU A 12 13.06 7.07 -61.92
CA GLU A 12 13.16 6.80 -60.49
C GLU A 12 13.57 8.08 -59.77
N ARG A 13 12.84 8.42 -58.69
CA ARG A 13 13.35 8.76 -57.34
C ARG A 13 12.37 9.67 -56.61
N GLY A 14 11.81 9.20 -55.48
CA GLY A 14 11.01 10.06 -54.60
C GLY A 14 10.03 9.39 -53.65
N GLY A 15 10.16 8.09 -53.34
CA GLY A 15 9.12 7.36 -52.58
C GLY A 15 9.45 6.93 -51.15
N SER A 16 10.71 6.61 -50.81
CA SER A 16 11.01 5.88 -49.56
C SER A 16 11.54 6.73 -48.40
N PHE A 17 12.08 7.94 -48.64
CA PHE A 17 12.61 8.80 -47.57
C PHE A 17 11.54 9.57 -46.78
N LEU A 18 10.37 9.83 -47.37
CA LEU A 18 9.28 10.61 -46.73
C LEU A 18 8.41 9.79 -45.76
N ARG A 19 8.38 8.46 -45.89
CA ARG A 19 7.67 7.57 -44.96
C ARG A 19 8.47 7.31 -43.67
N ASN A 20 9.80 7.21 -43.76
CA ASN A 20 10.66 6.99 -42.62
C ASN A 20 10.84 8.26 -41.76
N THR A 21 10.97 9.44 -42.39
CA THR A 21 11.10 10.73 -41.69
C THR A 21 9.83 11.13 -40.93
N ARG A 22 8.63 10.82 -41.43
CA ARG A 22 7.37 11.05 -40.68
C ARG A 22 7.24 10.14 -39.45
N HIS A 23 7.78 8.92 -39.51
CA HIS A 23 7.72 7.98 -38.39
C HIS A 23 8.73 8.30 -37.30
N THR A 24 9.92 8.78 -37.67
CA THR A 24 10.95 9.25 -36.73
C THR A 24 10.58 10.61 -36.12
N ALA A 25 10.04 11.55 -36.90
CA ALA A 25 9.54 12.84 -36.39
C ALA A 25 8.40 12.65 -35.38
N ARG A 26 7.42 11.77 -35.65
CA ARG A 26 6.36 11.46 -34.67
C ARG A 26 6.88 10.81 -33.38
N LYS A 27 7.97 10.03 -33.45
CA LYS A 27 8.62 9.46 -32.27
C LYS A 27 9.39 10.52 -31.47
N SER A 28 10.07 11.46 -32.14
CA SER A 28 10.78 12.56 -31.46
C SER A 28 9.81 13.54 -30.81
N ASP A 29 8.72 13.90 -31.50
CA ASP A 29 7.67 14.78 -30.98
C ASP A 29 6.98 14.15 -29.76
N PHE A 30 6.78 12.83 -29.78
CA PHE A 30 6.24 12.08 -28.64
C PHE A 30 7.21 12.04 -27.46
N GLN A 31 8.50 11.74 -27.68
CA GLN A 31 9.50 11.73 -26.59
C GLN A 31 9.66 13.12 -25.97
N GLN A 32 9.65 14.17 -26.79
CA GLN A 32 9.69 15.55 -26.34
C GLN A 32 8.42 15.92 -25.56
N GLY A 33 7.24 15.53 -26.04
CA GLY A 33 5.97 15.72 -25.35
C GLY A 33 5.91 14.97 -24.02
N TYR A 34 6.38 13.72 -23.98
CA TYR A 34 6.48 12.92 -22.76
C TYR A 34 7.41 13.56 -21.74
N ARG A 35 8.61 13.98 -22.15
CA ARG A 35 9.57 14.65 -21.25
C ARG A 35 9.02 15.96 -20.72
N THR A 36 8.40 16.77 -21.59
CA THR A 36 7.72 18.01 -21.18
C THR A 36 6.60 17.74 -20.19
N GLY A 37 5.81 16.69 -20.41
CA GLY A 37 4.75 16.25 -19.49
C GLY A 37 5.32 15.78 -18.14
N TYR A 38 6.40 15.00 -18.17
CA TYR A 38 7.11 14.55 -16.97
C TYR A 38 7.65 15.73 -16.16
N ASP A 39 8.38 16.66 -16.80
CA ASP A 39 8.96 17.83 -16.14
C ASP A 39 7.88 18.75 -15.55
N LYS A 40 6.78 18.98 -16.29
CA LYS A 40 5.61 19.71 -15.79
C LYS A 40 4.95 18.98 -14.62
N GLY A 41 4.79 17.67 -14.71
CA GLY A 41 4.24 16.83 -13.65
C GLY A 41 5.11 16.85 -12.39
N PHE A 42 6.42 16.76 -12.54
CA PHE A 42 7.39 16.83 -11.44
C PHE A 42 7.35 18.20 -10.75
N LYS A 43 7.42 19.29 -11.54
CA LYS A 43 7.33 20.66 -11.02
C LYS A 43 6.01 20.91 -10.29
N SER A 44 4.89 20.55 -10.93
CA SER A 44 3.56 20.65 -10.33
C SER A 44 3.46 19.82 -9.04
N GLY A 45 3.97 18.59 -9.05
CA GLY A 45 4.00 17.72 -7.87
C GLY A 45 4.77 18.35 -6.71
N LYS A 46 5.91 19.00 -6.98
CA LYS A 46 6.69 19.72 -5.96
C LYS A 46 5.96 20.96 -5.43
N GLU A 47 5.37 21.77 -6.30
CA GLU A 47 4.66 23.01 -5.93
C GLU A 47 3.37 22.74 -5.15
N THR A 48 2.77 21.59 -5.40
CA THR A 48 1.46 21.23 -4.86
C THR A 48 1.55 20.04 -3.89
N PHE A 49 2.75 19.72 -3.42
CA PHE A 49 3.00 18.70 -2.41
C PHE A 49 2.21 19.04 -1.13
N GLY A 50 1.42 18.09 -0.64
CA GLY A 50 0.53 18.30 0.51
C GLY A 50 -0.79 19.05 0.19
N THR A 51 -1.04 19.42 -1.07
CA THR A 51 -2.36 19.91 -1.49
C THR A 51 -3.21 18.77 -2.02
N TRP A 52 -4.32 18.54 -1.33
CA TRP A 52 -5.29 17.50 -1.63
C TRP A 52 -6.45 18.07 -2.44
N PHE A 53 -7.08 17.24 -3.27
CA PHE A 53 -8.34 17.60 -3.90
C PHE A 53 -9.52 16.85 -3.26
N GLU A 54 -10.68 17.50 -3.28
CA GLU A 54 -11.97 16.96 -2.85
C GLU A 54 -12.44 15.87 -3.83
N GLY A 55 -11.89 14.67 -3.68
CA GLY A 55 -12.21 13.51 -4.50
C GLY A 55 -11.35 12.29 -4.21
N THR A 56 -11.41 11.29 -5.08
CA THR A 56 -10.83 9.96 -4.85
C THR A 56 -9.63 9.67 -5.75
N SER A 57 -8.50 9.25 -5.19
CA SER A 57 -7.40 8.65 -5.97
C SER A 57 -7.66 7.16 -6.15
N ILE A 58 -7.87 6.70 -7.39
CA ILE A 58 -8.01 5.28 -7.71
C ILE A 58 -6.64 4.75 -8.15
N ILE A 59 -6.05 3.88 -7.34
CA ILE A 59 -4.73 3.29 -7.54
C ILE A 59 -4.90 1.87 -8.10
N ILE A 60 -4.32 1.63 -9.28
CA ILE A 60 -4.45 0.37 -10.02
C ILE A 60 -3.05 -0.19 -10.32
N PRO A 61 -2.60 -1.25 -9.62
CA PRO A 61 -1.39 -1.97 -9.99
C PRO A 61 -1.70 -2.89 -11.19
N THR A 62 -0.74 -3.05 -12.10
CA THR A 62 -0.90 -3.92 -13.28
C THR A 62 0.39 -4.63 -13.64
N TYR A 63 0.30 -5.86 -14.14
CA TYR A 63 1.42 -6.64 -14.66
C TYR A 63 0.96 -7.61 -15.74
N ASN A 64 1.37 -7.41 -16.99
CA ASN A 64 1.08 -8.29 -18.14
C ASN A 64 -0.41 -8.62 -18.34
N GLN A 65 -1.28 -7.61 -18.17
CA GLN A 65 -2.73 -7.76 -18.28
C GLN A 65 -3.36 -6.57 -19.02
N LYS A 66 -2.73 -6.13 -20.12
CA LYS A 66 -3.13 -4.95 -20.90
C LYS A 66 -4.62 -4.89 -21.19
N GLN A 67 -5.22 -5.97 -21.69
CA GLN A 67 -6.63 -5.98 -22.11
C GLN A 67 -7.58 -5.81 -20.92
N LEU A 68 -7.31 -6.49 -19.80
CA LEU A 68 -8.12 -6.35 -18.59
C LEU A 68 -8.01 -4.95 -18.00
N LEU A 69 -6.79 -4.40 -17.94
CA LEU A 69 -6.59 -3.04 -17.49
C LEU A 69 -7.38 -2.03 -18.34
N LEU A 70 -7.33 -2.16 -19.68
CA LEU A 70 -8.08 -1.27 -20.55
C LEU A 70 -9.59 -1.37 -20.33
N GLN A 71 -10.13 -2.58 -20.14
CA GLN A 71 -11.54 -2.79 -19.79
C GLN A 71 -11.86 -2.18 -18.42
N CYS A 72 -11.04 -2.43 -17.40
CA CYS A 72 -11.19 -1.85 -16.07
C CYS A 72 -11.30 -0.32 -16.13
N LEU A 73 -10.42 0.33 -16.91
CA LEU A 73 -10.47 1.78 -17.13
C LEU A 73 -11.76 2.22 -17.84
N ASP A 74 -12.22 1.48 -18.85
CA ASP A 74 -13.49 1.75 -19.54
C ASP A 74 -14.68 1.69 -18.56
N TYR A 75 -14.72 0.70 -17.65
CA TYR A 75 -15.75 0.59 -16.61
C TYR A 75 -15.67 1.73 -15.59
N ILE A 76 -14.47 2.15 -15.17
CA ILE A 76 -14.31 3.29 -14.27
C ILE A 76 -14.84 4.57 -14.90
N GLU A 77 -14.44 4.86 -16.15
CA GLU A 77 -14.88 6.03 -16.90
C GLU A 77 -16.39 6.03 -17.15
N ALA A 78 -16.99 4.86 -17.38
CA ALA A 78 -18.43 4.74 -17.61
C ALA A 78 -19.30 4.85 -16.35
N HIS A 79 -18.78 4.45 -15.18
CA HIS A 79 -19.61 4.26 -13.97
C HIS A 79 -19.22 5.13 -12.78
N THR A 80 -18.21 6.00 -12.92
CA THR A 80 -17.73 6.85 -11.81
C THR A 80 -18.11 8.30 -12.06
N VAL A 81 -19.06 8.81 -11.24
CA VAL A 81 -19.53 10.20 -11.32
C VAL A 81 -18.79 11.12 -10.35
N SER A 82 -18.50 10.65 -9.13
CA SER A 82 -17.77 11.41 -8.11
C SER A 82 -16.39 11.85 -8.60
N PRO A 83 -15.85 13.04 -8.22
CA PRO A 83 -14.53 13.47 -8.67
C PRO A 83 -13.43 12.45 -8.34
N TYR A 84 -12.62 12.08 -9.34
CA TYR A 84 -11.55 11.10 -9.18
C TYR A 84 -10.31 11.43 -10.02
N GLU A 85 -9.18 10.84 -9.64
CA GLU A 85 -8.00 10.66 -10.50
C GLU A 85 -7.67 9.17 -10.61
N ILE A 86 -7.03 8.79 -11.72
CA ILE A 86 -6.55 7.41 -11.91
C ILE A 86 -5.03 7.40 -11.89
N ILE A 87 -4.48 6.56 -11.02
CA ILE A 87 -3.06 6.29 -10.87
C ILE A 87 -2.82 4.82 -11.23
N ILE A 88 -2.02 4.58 -12.25
CA ILE A 88 -1.67 3.25 -12.71
C ILE A 88 -0.20 3.01 -12.40
N VAL A 89 0.08 1.87 -11.77
CA VAL A 89 1.46 1.44 -11.51
C VAL A 89 1.72 0.16 -12.28
N ASP A 90 2.39 0.30 -13.42
CA ASP A 90 2.84 -0.81 -14.23
C ASP A 90 4.07 -1.47 -13.60
N ASN A 91 3.96 -2.74 -13.25
CA ASN A 91 4.99 -3.47 -12.52
C ASN A 91 5.98 -4.17 -13.48
N GLY A 92 6.43 -3.45 -14.51
CA GLY A 92 7.36 -3.97 -15.51
C GLY A 92 6.72 -4.90 -16.54
N SER A 93 5.55 -4.52 -17.09
CA SER A 93 4.87 -5.32 -18.12
C SER A 93 5.64 -5.34 -19.44
N GLN A 94 5.52 -6.44 -20.17
CA GLN A 94 6.14 -6.69 -21.48
C GLN A 94 5.11 -6.91 -22.61
N ASP A 95 3.82 -6.86 -22.29
CA ASP A 95 2.71 -7.14 -23.21
C ASP A 95 2.19 -5.92 -23.99
N GLY A 96 2.91 -4.79 -23.90
CA GLY A 96 2.54 -3.52 -24.51
C GLY A 96 1.59 -2.66 -23.65
N THR A 97 1.44 -2.97 -22.35
CA THR A 97 0.62 -2.19 -21.41
C THR A 97 1.01 -0.71 -21.40
N VAL A 98 2.29 -0.40 -21.21
CA VAL A 98 2.78 0.99 -21.12
C VAL A 98 2.52 1.76 -22.43
N GLU A 99 2.69 1.13 -23.59
CA GLU A 99 2.39 1.72 -24.90
C GLU A 99 0.89 1.96 -25.11
N ALA A 100 0.04 1.10 -24.55
CA ALA A 100 -1.40 1.31 -24.57
C ALA A 100 -1.82 2.49 -23.69
N LEU A 101 -1.30 2.56 -22.45
CA LEU A 101 -1.56 3.66 -21.52
C LEU A 101 -1.13 5.01 -22.09
N ARG A 102 0.06 5.07 -22.71
CA ARG A 102 0.58 6.28 -23.37
C ARG A 102 -0.31 6.80 -24.51
N ARG A 103 -1.09 5.92 -25.14
CA ARG A 103 -2.00 6.28 -26.25
C ARG A 103 -3.41 6.61 -25.78
N ARG A 104 -3.77 6.26 -24.54
CA ARG A 104 -5.09 6.51 -23.99
C ARG A 104 -5.25 8.01 -23.73
N ARG A 105 -6.42 8.55 -24.10
CA ARG A 105 -6.79 9.94 -23.82
C ARG A 105 -7.34 10.02 -22.39
N GLY A 106 -7.20 11.19 -21.76
CA GLY A 106 -7.66 11.43 -20.39
C GLY A 106 -6.50 11.67 -19.42
N SER A 107 -6.83 12.16 -18.23
CA SER A 107 -5.87 12.50 -17.18
C SER A 107 -5.48 11.25 -16.40
N LEU A 108 -4.60 10.41 -16.98
CA LEU A 108 -4.00 9.28 -16.29
C LEU A 108 -2.62 9.66 -15.75
N ARG A 109 -2.32 9.20 -14.52
CA ARG A 109 -0.98 9.29 -13.95
C ARG A 109 -0.39 7.88 -13.92
N VAL A 110 0.78 7.70 -14.54
CA VAL A 110 1.37 6.37 -14.73
C VAL A 110 2.77 6.34 -14.15
N ALA A 111 3.04 5.37 -13.29
CA ALA A 111 4.38 4.93 -12.93
C ALA A 111 4.65 3.58 -13.60
N ALA A 112 5.89 3.36 -14.05
CA ALA A 112 6.30 2.10 -14.66
C ALA A 112 7.62 1.64 -14.04
N HIS A 113 7.57 0.52 -13.33
CA HIS A 113 8.76 -0.13 -12.77
C HIS A 113 9.54 -0.84 -13.88
N SER A 114 10.85 -1.02 -13.66
CA SER A 114 11.71 -1.77 -14.59
C SER A 114 11.48 -3.28 -14.57
N SER A 115 10.87 -3.80 -13.51
CA SER A 115 10.60 -5.21 -13.28
C SER A 115 9.42 -5.37 -12.33
N ASN A 116 8.95 -6.62 -12.14
CA ASN A 116 7.89 -6.92 -11.19
C ASN A 116 8.42 -6.86 -9.75
N LEU A 117 8.04 -5.82 -9.04
CA LEU A 117 8.40 -5.56 -7.64
C LEU A 117 7.34 -6.09 -6.64
N GLY A 118 6.29 -6.75 -7.14
CA GLY A 118 5.15 -7.23 -6.34
C GLY A 118 4.08 -6.18 -6.07
N PHE A 119 2.95 -6.65 -5.56
CA PHE A 119 1.73 -5.87 -5.36
C PHE A 119 1.92 -4.74 -4.34
N ALA A 120 2.49 -5.03 -3.16
CA ALA A 120 2.70 -4.04 -2.11
C ALA A 120 3.53 -2.84 -2.59
N GLN A 121 4.64 -3.08 -3.29
CA GLN A 121 5.47 -2.02 -3.87
C GLN A 121 4.71 -1.20 -4.92
N ALA A 122 3.96 -1.84 -5.81
CA ALA A 122 3.17 -1.14 -6.82
C ALA A 122 2.08 -0.25 -6.18
N ILE A 123 1.38 -0.75 -5.16
CA ILE A 123 0.40 0.03 -4.40
C ILE A 123 1.07 1.19 -3.68
N ASN A 124 2.20 0.97 -3.00
CA ASN A 124 2.92 2.02 -2.27
C ASN A 124 3.42 3.13 -3.19
N THR A 125 3.94 2.80 -4.38
CA THR A 125 4.25 3.79 -5.43
C THR A 125 3.01 4.62 -5.79
N GLY A 126 1.86 3.98 -5.93
CA GLY A 126 0.60 4.67 -6.20
C GLY A 126 0.13 5.56 -5.04
N LEU A 127 0.31 5.12 -3.79
CA LEU A 127 -0.03 5.87 -2.58
C LEU A 127 0.81 7.14 -2.46
N MET A 128 2.10 7.08 -2.81
CA MET A 128 2.99 8.27 -2.89
C MET A 128 2.52 9.28 -3.94
N MET A 129 1.87 8.81 -5.00
CA MET A 129 1.32 9.67 -6.05
C MET A 129 -0.05 10.26 -5.68
N ALA A 130 -0.85 9.59 -4.85
CA ALA A 130 -2.25 9.92 -4.59
C ALA A 130 -2.48 11.30 -3.97
N ARG A 131 -3.48 12.05 -4.47
CA ARG A 131 -3.83 13.41 -4.01
C ARG A 131 -5.27 13.57 -3.51
N GLY A 132 -6.14 12.58 -3.71
CA GLY A 132 -7.53 12.63 -3.26
C GLY A 132 -7.64 12.53 -1.74
N GLN A 133 -8.67 13.13 -1.16
CA GLN A 133 -8.99 12.96 0.27
C GLN A 133 -9.44 11.55 0.61
N THR A 134 -9.94 10.81 -0.37
CA THR A 134 -10.17 9.36 -0.29
C THR A 134 -9.28 8.63 -1.29
N ILE A 135 -9.00 7.37 -1.00
CA ILE A 135 -8.11 6.53 -1.78
C ILE A 135 -8.82 5.20 -2.03
N VAL A 136 -8.83 4.74 -3.26
CA VAL A 136 -9.25 3.38 -3.63
C VAL A 136 -8.03 2.59 -4.09
N LEU A 137 -7.80 1.44 -3.49
CA LEU A 137 -6.97 0.39 -4.07
C LEU A 137 -7.88 -0.49 -4.93
N LEU A 138 -7.57 -0.66 -6.22
CA LEU A 138 -8.42 -1.40 -7.16
C LEU A 138 -7.56 -2.30 -8.04
N ASN A 139 -7.84 -3.60 -8.05
CA ASN A 139 -7.19 -4.52 -8.98
C ASN A 139 -7.59 -4.21 -10.43
N ASN A 140 -6.67 -4.45 -11.35
CA ASN A 140 -6.85 -4.20 -12.79
C ASN A 140 -7.81 -5.17 -13.49
N ASP A 141 -8.32 -6.18 -12.78
CA ASP A 141 -9.30 -7.18 -13.25
C ASP A 141 -10.67 -7.03 -12.54
N VAL A 142 -10.95 -5.83 -12.02
CA VAL A 142 -12.23 -5.45 -11.42
C VAL A 142 -13.01 -4.55 -12.38
N PHE A 143 -14.26 -4.94 -12.66
CA PHE A 143 -15.23 -4.15 -13.40
C PHE A 143 -16.20 -3.53 -12.42
N VAL A 144 -15.99 -2.23 -12.19
CA VAL A 144 -16.86 -1.41 -11.35
C VAL A 144 -18.22 -1.21 -12.03
N THR A 145 -19.25 -0.97 -11.23
CA THR A 145 -20.63 -0.85 -11.73
C THR A 145 -21.26 0.47 -11.29
N GLU A 146 -22.43 0.79 -11.84
CA GLU A 146 -23.12 2.05 -11.56
C GLU A 146 -23.28 2.31 -10.05
N GLY A 147 -22.92 3.52 -9.63
CA GLY A 147 -23.03 3.96 -8.23
C GLY A 147 -21.98 3.41 -7.27
N TRP A 148 -21.01 2.60 -7.73
CA TRP A 148 -20.07 1.91 -6.85
C TRP A 148 -19.34 2.86 -5.89
N LEU A 149 -18.69 3.90 -6.42
CA LEU A 149 -17.88 4.81 -5.63
C LEU A 149 -18.76 5.66 -4.70
N THR A 150 -19.87 6.18 -5.21
CA THR A 150 -20.80 7.02 -4.43
C THR A 150 -21.37 6.25 -3.23
N GLN A 151 -21.74 4.98 -3.40
CA GLN A 151 -22.28 4.16 -2.32
C GLN A 151 -21.19 3.76 -1.31
N MET A 152 -19.99 3.39 -1.76
CA MET A 152 -18.88 3.12 -0.84
C MET A 152 -18.47 4.37 -0.06
N LEU A 153 -18.47 5.56 -0.69
CA LEU A 153 -18.23 6.83 -0.01
C LEU A 153 -19.30 7.09 1.05
N ALA A 154 -20.59 6.86 0.73
CA ALA A 154 -21.67 6.98 1.71
C ALA A 154 -21.46 6.04 2.91
N CYS A 155 -21.05 4.79 2.67
CA CYS A 155 -20.74 3.83 3.73
C CYS A 155 -19.52 4.26 4.57
N LEU A 156 -18.46 4.80 3.93
CA LEU A 156 -17.23 5.24 4.58
C LEU A 156 -17.46 6.44 5.51
N PHE A 157 -18.33 7.36 5.10
CA PHE A 157 -18.62 8.59 5.85
C PHE A 157 -19.85 8.51 6.75
N GLU A 158 -20.56 7.37 6.76
CA GLU A 158 -21.69 7.16 7.66
C GLU A 158 -21.30 7.30 9.13
N SER A 159 -20.08 6.89 9.49
CA SER A 159 -19.56 7.01 10.84
C SER A 159 -18.10 7.52 10.83
N PRO A 160 -17.73 8.44 11.75
CA PRO A 160 -16.37 8.96 11.83
C PRO A 160 -15.31 7.86 12.02
N ASP A 161 -15.65 6.78 12.73
CA ASP A 161 -14.78 5.64 13.09
C ASP A 161 -14.57 4.61 11.96
N THR A 162 -15.33 4.71 10.86
CA THR A 162 -15.16 3.83 9.70
C THR A 162 -13.93 4.29 8.92
N ALA A 163 -12.88 3.46 8.93
CA ALA A 163 -11.58 3.78 8.35
C ALA A 163 -11.46 3.30 6.90
N ALA A 164 -12.04 2.14 6.59
CA ALA A 164 -12.02 1.56 5.25
C ALA A 164 -13.32 0.80 4.92
N VAL A 165 -13.65 0.75 3.63
CA VAL A 165 -14.84 0.10 3.08
C VAL A 165 -14.46 -0.73 1.86
N GLY A 166 -15.03 -1.92 1.72
CA GLY A 166 -14.97 -2.69 0.48
C GLY A 166 -16.37 -3.07 -0.03
N PRO A 167 -16.54 -3.26 -1.34
CA PRO A 167 -17.80 -3.72 -1.93
C PRO A 167 -17.97 -5.24 -1.78
N VAL A 168 -19.13 -5.75 -2.14
CA VAL A 168 -19.32 -7.18 -2.42
C VAL A 168 -18.95 -7.50 -3.86
N THR A 169 -18.61 -8.77 -4.13
CA THR A 169 -18.21 -9.24 -5.45
C THR A 169 -18.61 -10.70 -5.70
N ASN A 170 -18.56 -11.16 -6.95
CA ASN A 170 -18.87 -12.53 -7.37
C ASN A 170 -17.75 -13.52 -7.01
N TYR A 171 -16.51 -13.05 -6.91
CA TYR A 171 -15.35 -13.94 -6.77
C TYR A 171 -14.28 -13.36 -5.85
N ILE A 172 -14.25 -13.83 -4.61
CA ILE A 172 -13.17 -13.57 -3.65
C ILE A 172 -13.23 -14.58 -2.50
N SER A 173 -12.22 -14.60 -1.62
CA SER A 173 -12.28 -15.33 -0.35
C SER A 173 -13.00 -14.50 0.72
N GLY A 174 -13.76 -15.18 1.59
CA GLY A 174 -14.38 -14.56 2.76
C GLY A 174 -15.69 -13.82 2.47
N GLU A 175 -16.02 -12.89 3.36
CA GLU A 175 -17.37 -12.32 3.49
C GLU A 175 -17.82 -11.47 2.31
N GLN A 176 -16.89 -10.84 1.57
CA GLN A 176 -17.24 -9.99 0.43
C GLN A 176 -17.79 -10.76 -0.77
N LYS A 177 -17.71 -12.10 -0.80
CA LYS A 177 -18.28 -12.91 -1.89
C LYS A 177 -19.79 -13.03 -1.72
N ILE A 178 -20.53 -12.80 -2.82
CA ILE A 178 -21.95 -13.11 -2.95
C ILE A 178 -22.20 -14.02 -4.14
N ASP A 179 -23.32 -14.74 -4.13
CA ASP A 179 -23.81 -15.44 -5.31
C ASP A 179 -24.42 -14.44 -6.29
N VAL A 180 -24.11 -14.63 -7.57
CA VAL A 180 -24.65 -13.81 -8.67
C VAL A 180 -25.42 -14.69 -9.64
N PRO A 181 -26.58 -14.24 -10.13
CA PRO A 181 -27.46 -15.06 -10.96
C PRO A 181 -27.11 -15.05 -12.45
N TYR A 182 -26.06 -14.33 -12.86
CA TYR A 182 -25.65 -14.23 -14.26
C TYR A 182 -24.47 -15.14 -14.59
N HIS A 183 -24.36 -15.52 -15.86
CA HIS A 183 -23.27 -16.37 -16.37
C HIS A 183 -22.39 -15.62 -17.39
N GLU A 184 -22.96 -14.62 -18.07
CA GLU A 184 -22.21 -13.79 -19.01
C GLU A 184 -22.02 -12.37 -18.47
N LEU A 185 -20.87 -11.75 -18.81
CA LEU A 185 -20.58 -10.37 -18.42
C LEU A 185 -21.59 -9.35 -18.99
N SER A 186 -22.23 -9.66 -20.13
CA SER A 186 -23.26 -8.85 -20.76
C SER A 186 -24.51 -8.65 -19.88
N GLU A 187 -24.78 -9.59 -18.97
CA GLU A 187 -25.92 -9.57 -18.06
C GLU A 187 -25.63 -8.80 -16.75
N MET A 188 -24.35 -8.63 -16.43
CA MET A 188 -23.89 -7.96 -15.20
C MET A 188 -24.50 -6.57 -14.99
N PRO A 189 -24.60 -5.67 -16.00
CA PRO A 189 -25.18 -4.34 -15.78
C PRO A 189 -26.61 -4.38 -15.27
N ARG A 190 -27.44 -5.32 -15.76
CA ARG A 190 -28.84 -5.48 -15.31
C ARG A 190 -28.89 -5.94 -13.85
N PHE A 191 -28.04 -6.89 -13.46
CA PHE A 191 -27.93 -7.33 -12.08
C PHE A 191 -27.46 -6.18 -11.18
N ALA A 192 -26.40 -5.48 -11.56
CA ALA A 192 -25.84 -4.39 -10.79
C ALA A 192 -26.84 -3.25 -10.58
N ALA A 193 -27.60 -2.85 -11.61
CA ALA A 193 -28.64 -1.83 -11.48
C ALA A 193 -29.78 -2.23 -10.50
N ALA A 194 -30.07 -3.53 -10.37
CA ALA A 194 -31.03 -4.03 -9.39
C ALA A 194 -30.42 -4.13 -7.98
N TYR A 195 -29.14 -4.49 -7.89
CA TYR A 195 -28.43 -4.75 -6.62
C TYR A 195 -27.94 -3.47 -5.94
N ASN A 196 -27.38 -2.53 -6.71
CA ASN A 196 -26.76 -1.28 -6.27
C ASN A 196 -27.80 -0.20 -5.94
N ARG A 197 -28.69 -0.55 -5.01
CA ARG A 197 -29.69 0.35 -4.45
C ARG A 197 -29.32 0.60 -3.00
N ARG A 198 -29.09 1.89 -2.69
CA ARG A 198 -28.69 2.33 -1.35
C ARG A 198 -29.55 1.65 -0.28
N ASN A 199 -28.89 0.90 0.59
CA ASN A 199 -29.51 0.20 1.70
C ASN A 199 -28.50 0.06 2.83
N THR A 200 -28.56 0.99 3.78
CA THR A 200 -27.67 1.04 4.94
C THR A 200 -27.77 -0.21 5.82
N GLY A 201 -28.90 -0.92 5.79
CA GLY A 201 -29.09 -2.20 6.48
C GLY A 201 -28.24 -3.34 5.92
N LYS A 202 -27.64 -3.19 4.74
CA LYS A 202 -26.67 -4.15 4.18
C LYS A 202 -25.22 -3.84 4.57
N TRP A 203 -24.96 -2.71 5.20
CA TRP A 203 -23.61 -2.34 5.63
C TRP A 203 -23.23 -3.05 6.91
N ARG A 204 -22.17 -3.85 6.86
CA ARG A 204 -21.74 -4.67 8.01
C ARG A 204 -20.28 -4.44 8.34
N ASP A 205 -19.97 -4.52 9.63
CA ASP A 205 -18.59 -4.51 10.09
C ASP A 205 -17.90 -5.81 9.68
N THR A 206 -16.62 -5.72 9.39
CA THR A 206 -15.79 -6.88 9.08
C THR A 206 -14.41 -6.72 9.68
N SER A 207 -13.75 -7.85 9.95
CA SER A 207 -12.35 -7.87 10.37
C SER A 207 -11.36 -7.98 9.21
N ARG A 208 -11.86 -8.11 7.97
CA ARG A 208 -11.04 -8.34 6.79
C ARG A 208 -11.70 -7.79 5.53
N LEU A 209 -11.03 -6.84 4.89
CA LEU A 209 -11.27 -6.41 3.52
C LEU A 209 -10.18 -6.97 2.61
N VAL A 210 -10.56 -7.64 1.54
CA VAL A 210 -9.62 -8.20 0.58
C VAL A 210 -9.17 -7.11 -0.40
N GLY A 211 -7.87 -7.07 -0.70
CA GLY A 211 -7.19 -6.01 -1.46
C GLY A 211 -7.61 -5.80 -2.92
N PHE A 212 -8.66 -6.48 -3.41
CA PHE A 212 -9.16 -6.29 -4.78
C PHE A 212 -9.86 -4.94 -4.98
N CYS A 213 -10.53 -4.44 -3.94
CA CYS A 213 -11.21 -3.15 -3.94
C CYS A 213 -11.39 -2.65 -2.50
N ILE A 214 -10.58 -1.67 -2.09
CA ILE A 214 -10.65 -1.05 -0.76
C ILE A 214 -10.68 0.47 -0.92
N LEU A 215 -11.74 1.10 -0.45
CA LEU A 215 -11.87 2.55 -0.28
C LEU A 215 -11.47 2.92 1.15
N MET A 216 -10.63 3.94 1.33
CA MET A 216 -10.23 4.45 2.63
C MET A 216 -10.14 5.98 2.66
N LYS A 217 -10.23 6.56 3.85
CA LYS A 217 -9.88 7.98 4.08
C LYS A 217 -8.37 8.15 3.92
N ARG A 218 -7.91 9.29 3.40
CA ARG A 218 -6.48 9.63 3.38
C ARG A 218 -5.85 9.56 4.77
N SER A 219 -6.54 10.09 5.78
CA SER A 219 -6.11 10.02 7.18
C SER A 219 -5.96 8.58 7.69
N THR A 220 -6.72 7.62 7.13
CA THR A 220 -6.54 6.20 7.45
C THR A 220 -5.21 5.69 6.93
N PHE A 221 -4.88 5.97 5.66
CA PHE A 221 -3.57 5.64 5.10
C PHE A 221 -2.44 6.32 5.89
N GLU A 222 -2.56 7.62 6.17
CA GLU A 222 -1.51 8.38 6.87
C GLU A 222 -1.25 7.87 8.29
N GLN A 223 -2.27 7.33 8.97
CA GLN A 223 -2.15 6.76 10.31
C GLN A 223 -1.73 5.27 10.31
N VAL A 224 -2.16 4.47 9.33
CA VAL A 224 -1.82 3.03 9.25
C VAL A 224 -0.44 2.81 8.60
N GLY A 225 -0.07 3.68 7.67
CA GLY A 225 1.12 3.56 6.84
C GLY A 225 0.93 2.67 5.60
N TYR A 226 2.02 2.44 4.90
CA TYR A 226 2.11 1.65 3.67
C TYR A 226 1.76 0.16 3.86
N LEU A 227 1.60 -0.56 2.75
CA LEU A 227 1.63 -2.03 2.76
C LEU A 227 3.06 -2.51 3.04
N ASP A 228 3.22 -3.67 3.70
CA ASP A 228 4.55 -4.23 3.95
C ASP A 228 5.11 -4.87 2.66
N GLU A 229 6.23 -4.36 2.18
CA GLU A 229 6.90 -4.85 0.97
C GLU A 229 7.81 -6.06 1.21
N GLY A 230 7.68 -6.68 2.39
CA GLY A 230 8.22 -7.99 2.71
C GLY A 230 7.51 -9.15 2.02
N TYR A 231 6.25 -8.97 1.61
CA TYR A 231 5.48 -9.99 0.89
C TYR A 231 5.91 -10.09 -0.57
N GLU A 232 6.12 -11.31 -1.05
CA GLU A 232 6.55 -11.61 -2.41
C GLU A 232 5.34 -11.61 -3.36
N VAL A 233 5.38 -10.78 -4.42
CA VAL A 233 4.41 -10.75 -5.53
C VAL A 233 2.97 -10.34 -5.17
N GLY A 234 2.32 -10.99 -4.21
CA GLY A 234 0.98 -10.68 -3.68
C GLY A 234 0.48 -11.73 -2.68
N ASN A 235 -0.68 -11.48 -2.08
CA ASN A 235 -1.28 -12.19 -0.93
C ASN A 235 -0.59 -11.93 0.41
N PHE A 236 -1.43 -11.79 1.44
CA PHE A 236 -1.09 -11.51 2.84
C PHE A 236 -0.67 -10.08 3.15
N GLU A 237 -0.29 -9.25 2.17
CA GLU A 237 -0.05 -7.82 2.42
C GLU A 237 -1.31 -7.05 2.83
N ASP A 238 -2.47 -7.42 2.28
CA ASP A 238 -3.76 -6.88 2.67
C ASP A 238 -4.16 -7.40 4.05
N ASP A 239 -4.02 -8.70 4.32
CA ASP A 239 -4.26 -9.29 5.65
C ASP A 239 -3.39 -8.63 6.74
N ASP A 240 -2.13 -8.35 6.45
CA ASP A 240 -1.23 -7.58 7.32
C ASP A 240 -1.75 -6.16 7.60
N TRP A 241 -2.17 -5.46 6.54
CA TRP A 241 -2.68 -4.10 6.65
C TRP A 241 -4.00 -4.05 7.43
N ASN A 242 -4.93 -4.97 7.17
CA ASN A 242 -6.15 -5.17 7.94
C ASN A 242 -5.84 -5.37 9.43
N ARG A 243 -4.80 -6.15 9.74
CA ARG A 243 -4.39 -6.43 11.13
C ARG A 243 -3.83 -5.21 11.83
N ARG A 244 -2.99 -4.40 11.16
CA ARG A 244 -2.50 -3.12 11.68
C ARG A 244 -3.63 -2.12 11.90
N LEU A 245 -4.55 -2.00 10.94
CA LEU A 245 -5.72 -1.13 11.07
C LEU A 245 -6.56 -1.53 12.28
N ARG A 246 -6.80 -2.83 12.48
CA ARG A 246 -7.54 -3.33 13.64
C ARG A 246 -6.83 -3.01 14.96
N LEU A 247 -5.52 -3.23 15.07
CA LEU A 247 -4.76 -2.89 16.28
C LEU A 247 -4.94 -1.43 16.69
N GLN A 248 -5.08 -0.54 15.72
CA GLN A 248 -5.35 0.89 15.95
C GLN A 248 -6.79 1.21 16.41
N GLY A 249 -7.63 0.20 16.66
CA GLY A 249 -9.02 0.37 17.09
C GLY A 249 -9.97 0.79 15.97
N LYS A 250 -9.52 0.74 14.70
CA LYS A 250 -10.29 1.24 13.55
C LYS A 250 -11.27 0.20 13.02
N ARG A 251 -12.41 0.69 12.52
CA ARG A 251 -13.45 -0.16 11.94
C ARG A 251 -13.35 -0.24 10.42
N MET A 252 -13.66 -1.42 9.89
CA MET A 252 -13.81 -1.68 8.47
C MET A 252 -15.21 -2.18 8.19
N ARG A 253 -15.77 -1.82 7.04
CA ARG A 253 -17.12 -2.21 6.65
C ARG A 253 -17.19 -2.78 5.25
N ILE A 254 -18.11 -3.71 5.05
CA ILE A 254 -18.54 -4.15 3.73
C ILE A 254 -19.76 -3.31 3.34
N ALA A 255 -19.66 -2.58 2.24
CA ALA A 255 -20.81 -1.93 1.59
C ALA A 255 -21.64 -3.00 0.87
N GLY A 256 -22.49 -3.72 1.61
CA GLY A 256 -23.28 -4.83 1.07
C GLY A 256 -24.37 -4.45 0.08
N ASP A 257 -24.61 -3.15 -0.13
CA ASP A 257 -25.45 -2.59 -1.20
C ASP A 257 -24.64 -2.18 -2.44
N THR A 258 -23.34 -2.51 -2.48
CA THR A 258 -22.45 -2.14 -3.58
C THR A 258 -21.78 -3.37 -4.17
N PHE A 259 -22.16 -3.75 -5.38
CA PHE A 259 -21.57 -4.84 -6.13
C PHE A 259 -20.54 -4.34 -7.13
N VAL A 260 -19.39 -5.00 -7.22
CA VAL A 260 -18.46 -4.89 -8.35
C VAL A 260 -18.09 -6.29 -8.84
N HIS A 261 -17.83 -6.45 -10.12
CA HIS A 261 -17.42 -7.75 -10.67
C HIS A 261 -15.90 -7.90 -10.61
N HIS A 262 -15.43 -9.02 -10.10
CA HIS A 262 -14.01 -9.37 -10.07
C HIS A 262 -13.81 -10.59 -10.97
N VAL A 263 -13.03 -10.43 -12.05
CA VAL A 263 -12.76 -11.49 -13.03
C VAL A 263 -11.95 -12.61 -12.38
N GLY A 264 -11.00 -12.23 -11.52
CA GLY A 264 -10.36 -13.11 -10.55
C GLY A 264 -9.18 -13.91 -11.07
N SER A 265 -8.15 -13.99 -10.22
CA SER A 265 -7.00 -14.90 -10.33
C SER A 265 -6.21 -14.78 -11.65
N VAL A 266 -6.29 -13.68 -12.40
CA VAL A 266 -5.69 -13.61 -13.74
C VAL A 266 -4.16 -13.48 -13.68
N THR A 267 -3.65 -12.58 -12.84
CA THR A 267 -2.19 -12.44 -12.60
C THR A 267 -1.63 -13.65 -11.85
N MET A 268 -2.41 -14.24 -10.94
CA MET A 268 -2.04 -15.47 -10.21
C MET A 268 -1.95 -16.71 -11.12
N LYS A 269 -2.84 -16.82 -12.12
CA LYS A 269 -2.79 -17.88 -13.14
C LYS A 269 -1.57 -17.70 -14.07
N GLY A 270 -1.11 -16.46 -14.27
CA GLY A 270 0.04 -16.13 -15.14
C GLY A 270 1.41 -16.59 -14.62
N LEU A 271 1.57 -16.80 -13.30
CA LEU A 271 2.82 -17.29 -12.70
C LEU A 271 2.98 -18.81 -12.79
N GLY A 272 1.91 -19.55 -13.13
CA GLY A 272 1.87 -21.00 -13.06
C GLY A 272 1.61 -21.51 -11.64
N ALA A 273 0.76 -22.53 -11.50
CA ALA A 273 0.22 -22.99 -10.21
C ALA A 273 1.29 -23.36 -9.16
N LYS A 274 2.41 -23.97 -9.59
CA LYS A 274 3.49 -24.38 -8.68
C LYS A 274 4.29 -23.20 -8.12
N GLN A 275 4.60 -22.22 -8.96
CA GLN A 275 5.32 -21.02 -8.54
C GLN A 275 4.42 -20.16 -7.63
N PHE A 276 3.12 -20.05 -7.97
CA PHE A 276 2.14 -19.39 -7.12
C PHE A 276 2.04 -20.03 -5.73
N SER A 277 1.84 -21.35 -5.63
CA SER A 277 1.77 -22.04 -4.33
C SER A 277 3.03 -21.80 -3.50
N THR A 278 4.21 -21.85 -4.12
CA THR A 278 5.49 -21.64 -3.42
C THR A 278 5.60 -20.22 -2.85
N VAL A 279 5.21 -19.21 -3.61
CA VAL A 279 5.20 -17.81 -3.16
C VAL A 279 4.17 -17.61 -2.06
N ASN A 280 2.97 -18.17 -2.22
CA ASN A 280 1.92 -18.10 -1.22
C ASN A 280 2.35 -18.74 0.12
N ASP A 281 2.98 -19.91 0.09
CA ASP A 281 3.47 -20.58 1.31
C ASP A 281 4.55 -19.76 2.03
N ARG A 282 5.40 -19.04 1.28
CA ARG A 282 6.40 -18.14 1.87
C ARG A 282 5.74 -16.93 2.51
N ASN A 283 4.76 -16.31 1.84
CA ASN A 283 4.02 -15.18 2.38
C ASN A 283 3.21 -15.58 3.62
N GLU A 284 2.60 -16.76 3.63
CA GLU A 284 1.90 -17.31 4.79
C GLU A 284 2.85 -17.53 5.97
N ARG A 285 4.02 -18.13 5.73
CA ARG A 285 5.06 -18.30 6.77
C ARG A 285 5.54 -16.95 7.29
N PHE A 286 5.78 -15.99 6.40
CA PHE A 286 6.19 -14.64 6.78
C PHE A 286 5.11 -13.95 7.63
N TYR A 287 3.84 -13.99 7.21
CA TYR A 287 2.71 -13.46 7.98
C TYR A 287 2.59 -14.14 9.35
N THR A 288 2.71 -15.47 9.40
CA THR A 288 2.62 -16.25 10.64
C THR A 288 3.77 -15.93 11.60
N GLN A 289 5.00 -15.79 11.09
CA GLN A 289 6.14 -15.34 11.90
C GLN A 289 5.95 -13.92 12.41
N LYS A 290 5.45 -13.03 11.53
CA LYS A 290 5.26 -11.60 11.82
C LYS A 290 4.22 -11.36 12.92
N TRP A 291 3.11 -12.07 12.90
CA TRP A 291 1.97 -11.84 13.80
C TRP A 291 1.70 -12.93 14.84
N GLY A 292 2.33 -14.10 14.71
CA GLY A 292 2.02 -15.28 15.53
C GLY A 292 0.58 -15.80 15.34
N ASN A 293 0.17 -16.76 16.17
CA ASN A 293 -1.20 -17.32 16.15
C ASN A 293 -2.19 -16.55 17.05
N ARG A 294 -2.02 -15.24 17.19
CA ARG A 294 -2.63 -14.43 18.26
C ARG A 294 -3.97 -13.77 17.89
N TYR A 295 -4.83 -14.46 17.13
CA TYR A 295 -6.12 -13.88 16.69
C TYR A 295 -7.01 -13.40 17.86
N GLU A 296 -7.07 -14.18 18.95
CA GLU A 296 -7.86 -13.85 20.14
C GLU A 296 -7.25 -12.69 20.94
N TRP A 297 -5.93 -12.65 21.08
CA TRP A 297 -5.20 -11.58 21.77
C TRP A 297 -5.37 -10.23 21.08
N ILE A 298 -5.38 -10.17 19.75
CA ILE A 298 -5.73 -8.91 19.09
C ILE A 298 -7.17 -8.51 19.39
N ARG A 299 -8.10 -9.47 19.42
CA ARG A 299 -9.49 -9.15 19.74
C ARG A 299 -9.65 -8.60 21.15
N SER A 300 -8.87 -9.06 22.13
CA SER A 300 -8.87 -8.46 23.48
C SER A 300 -8.24 -7.06 23.48
N LYS A 301 -7.06 -6.90 22.87
CA LYS A 301 -6.38 -5.59 22.80
C LYS A 301 -7.16 -4.53 22.03
N VAL A 302 -7.89 -4.92 20.98
CA VAL A 302 -8.77 -4.01 20.21
C VAL A 302 -9.98 -3.56 21.03
N LYS A 303 -10.51 -4.41 21.91
CA LYS A 303 -11.57 -3.99 22.83
C LYS A 303 -11.08 -3.01 23.89
N GLU A 304 -9.85 -3.19 24.37
CA GLU A 304 -9.20 -2.28 25.32
C GLU A 304 -8.84 -0.94 24.66
N SER A 305 -8.42 -0.93 23.40
CA SER A 305 -8.04 0.28 22.66
C SER A 305 -9.21 1.03 22.01
N ALA A 306 -10.43 0.48 22.04
CA ALA A 306 -11.61 1.09 21.41
C ALA A 306 -11.98 2.48 21.97
N ALA A 307 -11.40 2.90 23.09
CA ALA A 307 -11.59 4.23 23.69
C ALA A 307 -10.72 5.33 23.04
N SER A 308 -9.69 4.99 22.27
CA SER A 308 -8.75 5.96 21.66
C SER A 308 -8.30 5.54 20.25
N SER A 309 -8.44 6.44 19.27
CA SER A 309 -7.93 6.21 17.92
C SER A 309 -6.40 6.31 17.91
N HIS A 310 -5.72 5.17 17.79
CA HIS A 310 -4.26 5.12 17.73
C HIS A 310 -3.73 5.27 16.30
N GLN A 311 -2.46 5.62 16.18
CA GLN A 311 -1.69 5.65 14.94
C GLN A 311 -0.57 4.59 14.99
N ALA A 312 0.10 4.33 13.87
CA ALA A 312 1.12 3.28 13.79
C ALA A 312 2.26 3.52 14.78
N ALA A 313 2.68 4.77 14.93
CA ALA A 313 3.77 5.16 15.83
C ALA A 313 3.53 4.81 17.31
N ASP A 314 2.27 4.71 17.75
CA ASP A 314 1.94 4.34 19.14
C ASP A 314 2.33 2.89 19.47
N PHE A 315 2.50 2.05 18.44
CA PHE A 315 2.90 0.64 18.54
C PHE A 315 4.38 0.43 18.27
N PHE A 316 5.18 1.50 18.16
CA PHE A 316 6.63 1.38 17.99
C PHE A 316 7.34 1.23 19.34
N PRO A 317 8.50 0.58 19.36
CA PRO A 317 9.30 0.46 20.58
C PRO A 317 9.89 1.82 21.00
N THR A 318 10.56 1.83 22.14
CA THR A 318 11.32 2.97 22.67
C THR A 318 12.83 2.65 22.69
N HIS A 319 13.67 3.62 23.02
CA HIS A 319 15.13 3.48 23.17
C HIS A 319 15.82 2.73 22.04
N ILE A 320 15.64 3.23 20.83
CA ILE A 320 16.09 2.53 19.62
C ILE A 320 16.63 3.50 18.58
N TRP A 321 17.61 3.03 17.83
CA TRP A 321 18.10 3.70 16.63
C TRP A 321 17.20 3.39 15.44
N ILE A 322 16.77 4.44 14.73
CA ILE A 322 16.00 4.32 13.50
C ILE A 322 16.62 5.17 12.40
N ARG A 323 16.33 4.82 11.14
CA ARG A 323 16.72 5.62 9.98
C ARG A 323 15.55 5.93 9.06
N SER A 324 15.62 7.07 8.40
CA SER A 324 14.71 7.42 7.29
C SER A 324 15.13 6.76 5.97
N ALA A 325 14.25 6.84 4.98
CA ALA A 325 14.54 6.49 3.59
C ALA A 325 15.80 7.18 3.03
N SER A 326 15.99 8.46 3.32
CA SER A 326 17.19 9.20 2.88
C SER A 326 18.44 8.92 3.75
N GLY A 327 18.35 7.96 4.68
CA GLY A 327 19.42 7.57 5.58
C GLY A 327 19.64 8.47 6.81
N LYS A 328 18.86 9.56 7.00
CA LYS A 328 18.96 10.38 8.23
C LYS A 328 18.70 9.50 9.46
N LEU A 329 19.51 9.69 10.49
CA LEU A 329 19.44 8.94 11.74
C LEU A 329 18.64 9.67 12.80
N PHE A 330 17.93 8.88 13.61
CA PHE A 330 17.24 9.36 14.79
C PHE A 330 17.43 8.39 15.94
N TRP A 331 17.56 8.93 17.15
CA TRP A 331 17.29 8.19 18.39
C TRP A 331 15.80 8.31 18.70
N MET A 332 15.12 7.21 19.00
CA MET A 332 13.72 7.24 19.41
C MET A 332 13.61 6.83 20.88
N GLN A 333 12.94 7.65 21.68
CA GLN A 333 12.76 7.43 23.11
C GLN A 333 11.46 8.08 23.56
N HIS A 334 10.66 7.31 24.31
CA HIS A 334 9.38 7.72 24.90
C HIS A 334 8.42 8.35 23.87
N GLY A 335 8.36 7.76 22.66
CA GLY A 335 7.49 8.24 21.58
C GLY A 335 7.99 9.51 20.87
N VAL A 336 9.21 9.98 21.14
CA VAL A 336 9.82 11.14 20.47
C VAL A 336 11.03 10.69 19.65
N LYS A 337 11.18 11.23 18.43
CA LYS A 337 12.38 11.04 17.61
C LYS A 337 13.31 12.25 17.72
N TYR A 338 14.59 12.00 17.97
CA TYR A 338 15.63 13.01 18.11
C TYR A 338 16.61 12.86 16.95
N PRO A 339 16.72 13.85 16.04
CA PRO A 339 17.68 13.80 14.94
C PRO A 339 19.11 13.67 15.47
N VAL A 340 19.99 13.00 14.73
CA VAL A 340 21.41 12.88 15.12
C VAL A 340 22.31 13.63 14.17
N ALA A 341 23.23 14.42 14.73
CA ALA A 341 24.19 15.20 13.97
C ALA A 341 25.05 14.33 13.06
N ALA A 342 25.32 14.80 11.83
CA ALA A 342 26.04 14.02 10.81
C ALA A 342 27.44 13.58 11.23
N LYS A 343 28.12 14.34 12.09
CA LYS A 343 29.51 14.10 12.52
C LYS A 343 29.70 12.81 13.33
N VAL A 344 28.63 12.33 13.97
CA VAL A 344 28.63 11.17 14.87
C VAL A 344 27.85 9.98 14.28
N ARG A 345 27.38 10.13 13.04
CA ARG A 345 26.53 9.15 12.35
C ARG A 345 27.27 7.82 12.15
N ASP A 346 28.51 7.88 11.66
CA ASP A 346 29.28 6.70 11.29
C ASP A 346 29.67 5.84 12.50
N GLU A 347 29.66 6.41 13.71
CA GLU A 347 29.93 5.69 14.96
C GLU A 347 28.76 4.80 15.42
N VAL A 348 27.55 5.03 14.88
CA VAL A 348 26.29 4.43 15.36
C VAL A 348 25.59 3.60 14.28
N MET A 349 25.90 3.84 13.01
CA MET A 349 25.32 3.10 11.89
C MET A 349 25.64 1.60 11.97
N THR A 350 24.60 0.78 12.09
CA THR A 350 24.69 -0.68 11.95
C THR A 350 23.75 -1.18 10.85
N ALA A 351 24.08 -2.34 10.27
CA ALA A 351 23.26 -2.96 9.22
C ALA A 351 21.87 -3.40 9.72
N SER A 352 21.69 -3.58 11.03
CA SER A 352 20.45 -4.06 11.65
C SER A 352 19.47 -2.95 12.04
N MET A 353 19.75 -1.70 11.68
CA MET A 353 18.92 -0.57 12.08
C MET A 353 17.61 -0.52 11.27
N PRO A 354 16.44 -0.55 11.93
CA PRO A 354 15.17 -0.48 11.24
C PRO A 354 15.00 0.85 10.51
N ARG A 355 14.42 0.76 9.31
CA ARG A 355 14.07 1.90 8.47
C ARG A 355 12.59 2.18 8.65
N LEU A 356 12.25 3.44 8.91
CA LEU A 356 10.87 3.92 8.88
C LEU A 356 10.60 4.72 7.60
N SER A 357 9.40 4.57 7.08
CA SER A 357 8.89 5.34 5.95
C SER A 357 8.66 6.80 6.31
N VAL A 358 8.51 7.66 5.30
CA VAL A 358 8.20 9.08 5.52
C VAL A 358 6.89 9.26 6.29
N ILE A 359 5.89 8.43 6.01
CA ILE A 359 4.58 8.49 6.66
C ILE A 359 4.68 8.11 8.14
N GLU A 360 5.41 7.04 8.46
CA GLU A 360 5.63 6.62 9.85
C GLU A 360 6.44 7.67 10.64
N LEU A 361 7.47 8.27 10.02
CA LEU A 361 8.26 9.32 10.66
C LEU A 361 7.45 10.59 10.95
N LEU A 362 6.49 10.94 10.10
CA LEU A 362 5.63 12.12 10.30
C LEU A 362 4.70 11.97 11.51
N GLN A 363 4.36 10.74 11.91
CA GLN A 363 3.52 10.47 13.08
C GLN A 363 4.24 10.68 14.42
N ILE A 364 5.57 10.62 14.43
CA ILE A 364 6.38 10.69 15.66
C ILE A 364 6.77 12.16 15.91
N PRO A 365 6.49 12.76 17.09
CA PRO A 365 7.01 14.08 17.47
C PRO A 365 8.55 14.19 17.33
N THR A 366 9.05 15.33 16.89
CA THR A 366 10.50 15.57 16.72
C THR A 366 11.04 16.41 17.87
N GLY A 367 12.02 15.88 18.60
CA GLY A 367 12.77 16.59 19.65
C GLY A 367 13.98 17.38 19.11
N PRO A 368 14.79 17.98 19.99
CA PRO A 368 16.05 18.61 19.61
C PRO A 368 17.05 17.62 18.98
N GLU A 369 18.01 18.14 18.22
CA GLU A 369 19.10 17.34 17.65
C GLU A 369 20.07 16.88 18.76
N TYR A 370 20.51 15.62 18.69
CA TYR A 370 21.48 15.02 19.59
C TYR A 370 22.90 15.13 19.02
N GLY A 371 23.82 15.60 19.87
CA GLY A 371 25.25 15.66 19.60
C GLY A 371 26.04 14.61 20.39
N GLU A 372 27.35 14.79 20.50
CA GLU A 372 28.26 13.84 21.19
C GLU A 372 27.90 13.62 22.67
N MET A 373 27.45 14.66 23.37
CA MET A 373 27.12 14.58 24.80
C MET A 373 25.89 13.70 25.04
N GLU A 374 24.82 13.90 24.28
CA GLU A 374 23.59 13.11 24.38
C GLU A 374 23.87 11.65 24.01
N LEU A 375 24.70 11.41 23.00
CA LEU A 375 25.13 10.05 22.63
C LEU A 375 25.91 9.35 23.73
N ALA A 376 26.81 10.07 24.40
CA ALA A 376 27.54 9.53 25.54
C ALA A 376 26.60 9.21 26.71
N ALA A 377 25.54 10.00 26.91
CA ALA A 377 24.52 9.75 27.93
C ALA A 377 23.72 8.47 27.61
N ILE A 378 23.26 8.29 26.37
CA ILE A 378 22.55 7.07 25.93
C ILE A 378 23.39 5.82 26.22
N LYS A 379 24.69 5.84 25.88
CA LYS A 379 25.61 4.70 26.09
C LYS A 379 25.85 4.37 27.57
N ARG A 380 25.71 5.35 28.46
CA ARG A 380 25.90 5.21 29.91
C ARG A 380 24.61 4.92 30.65
N ASP A 381 23.47 4.98 29.97
CA ASP A 381 22.18 4.77 30.60
C ASP A 381 22.06 3.33 31.12
N SER A 382 21.98 3.21 32.44
CA SER A 382 21.75 1.95 33.15
C SER A 382 20.30 1.82 33.61
N SER A 383 19.40 2.67 33.11
CA SER A 383 17.98 2.61 33.43
C SER A 383 17.38 1.28 32.97
N ARG A 384 16.23 0.92 33.59
CA ARG A 384 15.44 -0.22 33.14
C ARG A 384 14.60 0.12 31.90
N ASP A 385 14.41 1.41 31.61
CA ASP A 385 13.63 1.87 30.47
C ASP A 385 14.32 1.47 29.17
N GLY A 386 13.52 1.02 28.20
CA GLY A 386 14.00 0.49 26.93
C GLY A 386 14.53 -0.95 26.99
N LYS A 387 14.75 -1.53 28.18
CA LYS A 387 15.27 -2.90 28.34
C LYS A 387 14.25 -3.92 27.80
N VAL A 388 14.75 -4.90 27.06
CA VAL A 388 13.97 -6.06 26.61
C VAL A 388 14.14 -7.22 27.59
N VAL A 389 13.04 -7.80 28.01
CA VAL A 389 12.96 -8.90 28.99
C VAL A 389 12.07 -10.02 28.48
N MET A 390 12.28 -11.24 28.99
CA MET A 390 11.49 -12.42 28.63
C MET A 390 10.86 -13.01 29.89
N ALA A 391 9.53 -13.16 29.86
CA ALA A 391 8.76 -13.82 30.91
C ALA A 391 8.93 -15.35 30.86
N GLU A 392 8.50 -16.03 31.92
CA GLU A 392 8.63 -17.50 32.06
C GLU A 392 7.88 -18.27 30.97
N ASP A 393 6.79 -17.73 30.46
CA ASP A 393 6.00 -18.29 29.35
C ASP A 393 6.63 -18.05 27.96
N GLY A 394 7.79 -17.38 27.90
CA GLY A 394 8.48 -17.01 26.68
C GLY A 394 8.00 -15.69 26.06
N THR A 395 7.03 -15.00 26.65
CA THR A 395 6.56 -13.70 26.15
C THR A 395 7.64 -12.63 26.33
N ILE A 396 7.88 -11.84 25.28
CA ILE A 396 8.91 -10.82 25.26
C ILE A 396 8.28 -9.45 25.48
N TYR A 397 8.83 -8.67 26.41
CA TYR A 397 8.39 -7.32 26.72
C TYR A 397 9.53 -6.32 26.55
N GLN A 398 9.18 -5.09 26.18
CA GLN A 398 10.02 -3.91 26.43
C GLN A 398 9.49 -3.17 27.64
N LEU A 399 10.37 -2.76 28.54
CA LEU A 399 10.04 -1.91 29.68
C LEU A 399 10.06 -0.44 29.26
N ASP A 400 9.04 0.33 29.63
CA ASP A 400 8.87 1.72 29.19
C ASP A 400 8.09 2.51 30.24
N GLN A 401 8.74 3.44 30.95
CA GLN A 401 8.13 4.35 31.93
C GLN A 401 7.25 3.65 32.98
N GLY A 402 7.71 2.54 33.54
CA GLY A 402 6.95 1.78 34.53
C GLY A 402 5.82 0.91 33.98
N ALA A 403 5.73 0.75 32.66
CA ALA A 403 4.86 -0.21 31.99
C ALA A 403 5.68 -1.27 31.22
N ARG A 404 5.07 -2.44 31.00
CA ARG A 404 5.63 -3.49 30.13
C ARG A 404 4.84 -3.54 28.83
N ARG A 405 5.54 -3.49 27.70
CA ARG A 405 4.95 -3.48 26.35
C ARG A 405 5.31 -4.78 25.64
N GLU A 406 4.30 -5.62 25.38
CA GLU A 406 4.49 -6.93 24.76
C GLU A 406 4.90 -6.79 23.28
N PHE A 407 5.95 -7.48 22.85
CA PHE A 407 6.19 -7.67 21.41
C PHE A 407 5.20 -8.69 20.85
N VAL A 408 4.49 -8.33 19.77
CA VAL A 408 3.45 -9.21 19.20
C VAL A 408 3.98 -10.54 18.66
N SER A 409 5.30 -10.64 18.43
CA SER A 409 6.00 -11.86 18.02
C SER A 409 7.50 -11.73 18.28
N HIS A 410 8.20 -12.86 18.26
CA HIS A 410 9.67 -12.88 18.24
C HIS A 410 10.24 -12.17 17.00
N TYR A 411 9.52 -12.24 15.87
CA TYR A 411 9.86 -11.50 14.67
C TYR A 411 9.79 -9.99 14.92
N ALA A 412 8.76 -9.47 15.59
CA ALA A 412 8.64 -8.04 15.89
C ALA A 412 9.86 -7.55 16.69
N CYS A 413 10.27 -8.28 17.73
CA CYS A 413 11.47 -7.95 18.52
C CYS A 413 12.73 -7.84 17.65
N THR A 414 12.99 -8.87 16.83
CA THR A 414 14.22 -8.91 16.02
C THR A 414 14.17 -8.00 14.79
N ALA A 415 13.00 -7.75 14.21
CA ALA A 415 12.81 -6.82 13.10
C ALA A 415 13.03 -5.35 13.50
N TRP A 416 12.78 -5.02 14.76
CA TRP A 416 13.23 -3.75 15.36
C TRP A 416 14.73 -3.76 15.73
N GLY A 417 15.45 -4.86 15.54
CA GLY A 417 16.89 -4.93 15.83
C GLY A 417 17.23 -5.21 17.29
N PHE A 418 16.24 -5.57 18.13
CA PHE A 418 16.51 -6.04 19.49
C PHE A 418 16.97 -7.49 19.50
N ILE A 419 17.78 -7.84 20.51
CA ILE A 419 18.23 -9.21 20.77
C ILE A 419 17.25 -9.86 21.74
N ILE A 420 16.75 -11.05 21.39
CA ILE A 420 15.90 -11.84 22.28
C ILE A 420 16.72 -12.28 23.50
N PRO A 421 16.25 -12.01 24.74
CA PRO A 421 16.94 -12.46 25.94
C PRO A 421 17.11 -13.98 25.97
N LYS A 422 18.30 -14.45 26.38
CA LYS A 422 18.59 -15.89 26.50
C LYS A 422 18.01 -16.54 27.77
N GLN A 423 17.72 -15.73 28.78
CA GLN A 423 17.24 -16.16 30.08
C GLN A 423 15.93 -15.45 30.39
N THR A 424 15.02 -16.17 31.02
CA THR A 424 13.82 -15.59 31.60
C THR A 424 14.18 -14.81 32.85
N ALA A 425 13.46 -13.72 33.11
CA ALA A 425 13.63 -12.94 34.33
C ALA A 425 12.50 -13.28 35.30
N SER A 426 12.62 -14.43 35.99
CA SER A 426 11.69 -14.80 37.05
C SER A 426 11.84 -13.87 38.26
N HIS A 427 10.72 -13.51 38.89
CA HIS A 427 10.68 -12.68 40.12
C HIS A 427 11.22 -11.25 40.04
N GLU A 428 11.38 -10.66 38.85
CA GLU A 428 11.72 -9.25 38.74
C GLU A 428 10.47 -8.35 38.96
N ALA A 429 10.67 -7.21 39.61
CA ALA A 429 9.60 -6.25 39.96
C ALA A 429 8.79 -5.68 38.76
N TRP A 430 9.21 -5.94 37.52
CA TRP A 430 8.46 -5.53 36.33
C TRP A 430 7.30 -6.47 35.98
N ASN A 431 7.24 -7.67 36.57
CA ASN A 431 6.11 -8.58 36.37
C ASN A 431 4.77 -7.98 36.83
N ASP A 432 4.82 -7.11 37.84
CA ASP A 432 3.65 -6.41 38.38
C ASP A 432 3.37 -5.08 37.66
N TRP A 433 4.19 -4.69 36.68
CA TRP A 433 3.96 -3.46 35.93
C TRP A 433 2.71 -3.57 35.05
N PRO A 434 1.92 -2.50 34.92
CA PRO A 434 0.79 -2.47 34.01
C PRO A 434 1.25 -2.74 32.58
N GLU A 435 0.37 -3.38 31.81
CA GLU A 435 0.62 -3.66 30.41
C GLU A 435 0.32 -2.41 29.58
N GLY A 436 1.28 -1.96 28.78
CA GLY A 436 1.12 -0.87 27.83
C GLY A 436 0.64 -1.36 26.46
N LEU A 437 0.57 -0.44 25.49
CA LEU A 437 0.30 -0.81 24.10
C LEU A 437 1.38 -1.79 23.59
N PRO A 438 1.00 -2.82 22.85
CA PRO A 438 1.96 -3.77 22.33
C PRO A 438 2.87 -3.14 21.27
N ILE A 439 3.99 -3.80 21.01
CA ILE A 439 4.95 -3.41 19.99
C ILE A 439 4.71 -4.23 18.73
N ALA A 440 4.19 -3.56 17.70
CA ALA A 440 3.92 -4.15 16.39
C ALA A 440 5.21 -4.25 15.55
N PRO A 441 5.32 -5.22 14.63
CA PRO A 441 6.47 -5.33 13.73
C PRO A 441 6.55 -4.11 12.79
N PRO A 442 7.75 -3.63 12.44
CA PRO A 442 7.89 -2.57 11.45
C PRO A 442 7.47 -3.05 10.06
N THR A 443 7.01 -2.14 9.21
CA THR A 443 6.79 -2.43 7.78
C THR A 443 8.12 -2.35 7.03
N ARG A 444 8.27 -3.13 5.95
CA ARG A 444 9.40 -2.95 5.02
C ARG A 444 8.97 -2.03 3.90
N SER A 445 9.73 -0.97 3.68
CA SER A 445 9.53 0.00 2.59
C SER A 445 10.80 0.08 1.73
N LYS A 446 10.66 -0.31 0.47
CA LYS A 446 11.63 -0.28 -0.64
C LYS A 446 11.14 0.64 -1.76
N ALA A 447 9.83 0.87 -1.92
CA ALA A 447 9.31 1.76 -2.96
C ALA A 447 9.83 3.20 -2.81
N GLU A 448 10.18 3.63 -1.60
CA GLU A 448 10.83 4.92 -1.34
C GLU A 448 12.31 4.98 -1.80
N ASP A 449 12.88 3.89 -2.31
CA ASP A 449 14.21 3.84 -2.94
C ASP A 449 14.17 4.07 -4.46
N LEU A 450 12.97 4.04 -5.05
CA LEU A 450 12.72 4.24 -6.49
C LEU A 450 12.58 5.73 -6.82
#